data_AF-A0A2E8H9W4-F1
#
_entry.id   AF-A0A2E8H9W4-F1
#
_cell.length_a   1.000
_cell.length_b   1.000
_cell.length_c   1.000
_cell.angle_alpha   90.00
_cell.angle_beta   90.00
_cell.angle_gamma   90.00
#
_symmetry.space_group_name_H-M   'P 1'
#
loop_
_entity.id
_entity.type
_entity.pdbx_description
1 polymer ?
#
loop_
_entity_poly.entity_id
_entity_poly.type
_entity_poly.pdbx_seq_one_letter_code
_entity_poly.pdbx_strand_id
1 'polypeptide(L)'
;FTTRPFVFSGTKLELNYSTSAVGCAKAELQDASGVAVPGFTFADSQELFGDEIAGTIGWGEGADASTLAGQPVRLRFELRDADLFAFRFR
;
A
#
# COMPACT_ATOMS: atom_id res chain seq x y z
N PHE A 1 4.27 -9.72 0.93
CA PHE A 1 3.15 -10.51 0.35
C PHE A 1 2.56 -9.74 -0.83
N THR A 2 2.00 -10.41 -1.85
CA THR A 2 1.34 -9.75 -3.00
C THR A 2 -0.07 -10.28 -3.18
N THR A 3 -1.03 -9.39 -3.42
CA THR A 3 -2.42 -9.76 -3.67
C THR A 3 -2.61 -10.40 -5.05
N ARG A 4 -3.76 -11.07 -5.24
CA ARG A 4 -4.30 -11.29 -6.59
C ARG A 4 -4.70 -9.94 -7.22
N PRO A 5 -4.84 -9.84 -8.55
CA PRO A 5 -5.35 -8.63 -9.17
C PRO A 5 -6.75 -8.30 -8.65
N PHE A 6 -7.01 -7.03 -8.38
CA PHE A 6 -8.33 -6.54 -8.03
C PHE A 6 -8.52 -5.13 -8.61
N VAL A 7 -9.78 -4.74 -8.75
CA VAL A 7 -10.17 -3.35 -9.05
C VAL A 7 -10.62 -2.70 -7.76
N PHE A 8 -10.39 -1.40 -7.63
CA PHE A 8 -10.79 -0.63 -6.45
C PHE A 8 -11.42 0.70 -6.83
N SER A 9 -12.08 1.29 -5.83
CA SER A 9 -12.56 2.67 -5.81
C SER A 9 -11.97 3.37 -4.60
N GLY A 10 -11.74 4.67 -4.70
CA GLY A 10 -11.12 5.47 -3.65
C GLY A 10 -9.84 6.15 -4.12
N THR A 11 -9.28 7.00 -3.27
CA THR A 11 -8.09 7.81 -3.54
C THR A 11 -6.93 7.46 -2.59
N LYS A 12 -7.20 6.78 -1.47
CA LYS A 12 -6.19 6.46 -0.45
C LYS A 12 -6.21 5.00 -0.04
N LEU A 13 -5.04 4.43 0.22
CA LEU A 13 -4.88 3.12 0.83
C LEU A 13 -4.71 3.25 2.34
N GLU A 14 -5.62 2.64 3.09
CA GLU A 14 -5.54 2.53 4.55
C GLU A 14 -5.22 1.09 4.96
N LEU A 15 -4.36 0.93 5.95
CA LEU A 15 -3.97 -0.33 6.56
C LEU A 15 -4.44 -0.42 8.01
N ASN A 16 -4.82 -1.62 8.42
CA ASN A 16 -4.88 -2.03 9.82
C ASN A 16 -3.64 -2.89 10.08
N TYR A 17 -2.69 -2.39 10.88
CA TYR A 17 -1.38 -2.99 11.08
C TYR A 17 -0.85 -2.72 12.48
N SER A 18 0.11 -3.54 12.90
CA SER A 18 0.91 -3.33 14.11
C SER A 18 2.38 -3.65 13.81
N THR A 19 3.30 -2.76 14.19
CA THR A 19 4.75 -2.98 14.08
C THR A 19 5.42 -3.03 15.44
N SER A 20 6.59 -3.68 15.51
CA SER A 20 7.48 -3.48 16.66
C SER A 20 8.12 -2.08 16.65
N ALA A 21 8.90 -1.77 17.68
CA ALA A 21 9.62 -0.49 17.81
C ALA A 21 10.66 -0.22 16.69
N VAL A 22 11.12 -1.28 16.01
CA VAL A 22 12.06 -1.19 14.87
C VAL A 22 11.46 -1.75 13.57
N GLY A 23 10.19 -2.16 13.62
CA GLY A 23 9.45 -2.69 12.48
C GLY A 23 8.83 -1.60 11.62
N CYS A 24 8.47 -1.94 10.40
CA CYS A 24 7.78 -1.03 9.48
C CYS A 24 6.88 -1.79 8.50
N ALA A 25 5.91 -1.07 7.94
CA ALA A 25 5.08 -1.53 6.84
C ALA A 25 5.17 -0.56 5.64
N LYS A 26 5.31 -1.11 4.44
CA LYS A 26 5.29 -0.37 3.17
C LYS A 26 4.39 -1.07 2.16
N ALA A 27 3.91 -0.32 1.16
CA ALA A 27 3.14 -0.89 0.07
C ALA A 27 3.57 -0.33 -1.29
N GLU A 28 3.52 -1.16 -2.32
CA GLU A 28 3.70 -0.78 -3.72
C GLU A 28 2.44 -1.19 -4.50
N LEU A 29 2.06 -0.38 -5.49
CA LEU A 29 1.07 -0.76 -6.48
C LEU A 29 1.76 -1.26 -7.75
N GLN A 30 1.25 -2.38 -8.25
CA GLN A 30 1.69 -2.98 -9.50
C GLN A 30 0.50 -3.09 -10.46
N ASP A 31 0.79 -3.11 -11.76
CA ASP A 31 -0.21 -3.45 -12.77
C ASP A 31 -0.63 -4.94 -12.68
N ALA A 32 -1.59 -5.34 -13.52
CA ALA A 32 -2.07 -6.71 -13.56
C ALA A 32 -0.96 -7.76 -13.85
N SER A 33 0.08 -7.36 -14.59
CA SER A 33 1.23 -8.19 -14.96
C SER A 33 2.30 -8.28 -13.87
N GLY A 34 2.21 -7.43 -12.84
CA GLY A 34 3.15 -7.39 -11.72
C GLY A 34 4.29 -6.38 -11.88
N VAL A 35 4.19 -5.46 -12.84
CA VAL A 35 5.15 -4.37 -13.01
C VAL A 35 4.77 -3.23 -12.06
N ALA A 36 5.73 -2.73 -11.29
CA ALA A 36 5.53 -1.61 -10.37
C ALA A 36 5.09 -0.35 -11.12
N VAL A 37 4.05 0.32 -10.63
CA VAL A 37 3.56 1.56 -11.23
C VAL A 37 4.46 2.71 -10.78
N PRO A 38 5.04 3.50 -11.71
CA PRO A 38 5.84 4.66 -11.35
C PRO A 38 5.08 5.63 -10.44
N GLY A 39 5.73 6.13 -9.39
CA GLY A 39 5.11 6.99 -8.38
C GLY A 39 4.33 6.23 -7.29
N PHE A 40 4.17 4.92 -7.43
CA PHE A 40 3.60 4.03 -6.40
C PHE A 40 4.53 2.86 -6.08
N THR A 41 5.84 3.03 -6.31
CA THR A 41 6.85 2.00 -6.07
C THR A 41 7.23 1.94 -4.59
N PHE A 42 7.96 0.89 -4.18
CA PHE A 42 8.53 0.87 -2.83
C PHE A 42 9.52 2.00 -2.54
N ALA A 43 10.19 2.55 -3.56
CA ALA A 43 11.07 3.71 -3.38
C ALA A 43 10.27 4.97 -3.05
N ASP A 44 9.04 5.07 -3.58
CA ASP A 44 8.13 6.19 -3.36
C ASP A 44 7.27 6.01 -2.10
N SER A 45 7.07 4.76 -1.64
CA SER A 45 6.28 4.44 -0.45
C SER A 45 6.97 4.92 0.82
N GLN A 46 6.23 5.69 1.61
CA GLN A 46 6.61 6.01 2.98
C GLN A 46 6.50 4.77 3.87
N GLU A 47 7.31 4.73 4.93
CA GLU A 47 7.26 3.70 5.95
C GLU A 47 6.23 4.05 7.02
N LEU A 48 5.37 3.09 7.36
CA LEU A 48 4.46 3.17 8.49
C LEU A 48 5.03 2.42 9.69
N PHE A 49 4.82 2.98 10.87
CA PHE A 49 5.27 2.47 12.16
C PHE A 49 4.11 2.55 13.17
N GLY A 50 4.13 1.73 14.21
CA GLY A 50 3.14 1.75 15.28
C GLY A 50 2.01 0.75 15.10
N ASP A 51 0.90 0.98 15.80
CA ASP A 51 -0.30 0.14 15.81
C ASP A 51 -1.51 1.01 15.49
N GLU A 52 -2.04 0.88 14.27
CA GLU A 52 -3.13 1.71 13.77
C GLU A 52 -4.16 0.86 13.02
N ILE A 53 -5.44 1.14 13.29
CA ILE A 53 -6.56 0.51 12.59
C ILE A 53 -6.84 1.13 11.20
N ALA A 54 -6.24 2.29 10.89
CA ALA A 54 -6.50 3.05 9.68
C ALA A 54 -5.31 3.95 9.27
N GLY A 55 -4.09 3.43 9.32
CA GLY A 55 -2.91 4.19 8.88
C GLY A 55 -2.86 4.28 7.37
N THR A 56 -2.63 5.49 6.86
CA THR A 56 -2.67 5.78 5.41
C THR A 56 -1.27 5.63 4.81
N ILE A 57 -1.14 4.80 3.77
CA ILE A 57 0.08 4.74 2.97
C ILE A 57 0.16 5.99 2.11
N GLY A 58 1.28 6.71 2.22
CA GLY A 58 1.67 7.77 1.31
C GLY A 58 2.71 7.29 0.31
N TRP A 59 2.59 7.74 -0.94
CA TRP A 59 3.63 7.61 -1.96
C TRP A 59 4.04 8.99 -2.44
N GLY A 60 5.34 9.33 -2.39
CA GLY A 60 5.91 10.57 -2.93
C GLY A 60 5.15 11.87 -2.59
N GLU A 61 5.52 12.97 -3.24
CA GLU A 61 4.64 14.15 -3.29
C GLU A 61 3.71 14.03 -4.50
N GLY A 62 2.40 14.18 -4.28
CA GLY A 62 1.41 14.26 -5.35
C GLY A 62 0.91 12.93 -5.93
N ALA A 63 1.29 11.78 -5.37
CA ALA A 63 0.69 10.52 -5.80
C ALA A 63 -0.78 10.45 -5.39
N ASP A 64 -1.64 10.20 -6.37
CA ASP A 64 -3.07 10.04 -6.19
C ASP A 64 -3.51 8.69 -6.75
N ALA A 65 -3.84 7.75 -5.87
CA ALA A 65 -4.24 6.40 -6.26
C ALA A 65 -5.55 6.40 -7.09
N SER A 66 -6.32 7.50 -7.06
CA SER A 66 -7.52 7.65 -7.89
C SER A 66 -7.22 7.50 -9.39
N THR A 67 -5.99 7.81 -9.81
CA THR A 67 -5.52 7.66 -11.20
C THR A 67 -5.49 6.21 -11.69
N LEU A 68 -5.48 5.24 -10.75
CA LEU A 68 -5.48 3.81 -11.01
C LEU A 68 -6.86 3.17 -10.74
N ALA A 69 -7.85 3.94 -10.27
CA ALA A 69 -9.18 3.43 -9.98
C ALA A 69 -9.85 2.83 -11.23
N GLY A 70 -10.56 1.71 -11.04
CA GLY A 70 -11.17 0.96 -12.15
C GLY A 70 -10.21 0.13 -13.00
N GLN A 71 -8.89 0.24 -12.79
CA GLN A 71 -7.90 -0.62 -13.46
C GLN A 71 -7.54 -1.82 -12.55
N PRO A 72 -7.33 -3.02 -13.11
CA PRO A 72 -6.85 -4.15 -12.33
C PRO A 72 -5.41 -3.90 -11.86
N VAL A 73 -5.22 -3.84 -10.54
CA VAL A 73 -3.92 -3.64 -9.89
C VAL A 73 -3.62 -4.76 -8.90
N ARG A 74 -2.38 -4.83 -8.44
CA ARG A 74 -1.96 -5.65 -7.30
C ARG A 74 -1.33 -4.76 -6.25
N LEU A 75 -1.58 -5.09 -4.98
CA LEU A 75 -0.81 -4.54 -3.87
C LEU A 75 0.29 -5.50 -3.49
N ARG A 76 1.50 -4.98 -3.36
CA ARG A 76 2.64 -5.69 -2.81
C ARG A 76 3.06 -5.02 -1.51
N PHE A 77 3.13 -5.79 -0.44
CA PHE A 77 3.51 -5.33 0.88
C PHE A 77 4.91 -5.81 1.25
N GLU A 78 5.72 -4.90 1.76
CA GLU A 78 6.94 -5.20 2.51
C GLU A 78 6.64 -4.95 3.99
N LEU A 79 6.76 -6.01 4.79
CA LEU A 79 6.51 -5.99 6.23
C LEU A 79 7.80 -6.43 6.92
N ARG A 80 8.30 -5.60 7.83
CA ARG A 80 9.46 -5.90 8.65
C ARG A 80 9.02 -5.85 10.10
N ASP A 81 9.08 -6.99 10.77
CA ASP A 81 8.65 -7.11 12.18
C ASP A 81 7.29 -6.40 12.43
N ALA A 82 6.34 -6.75 11.56
CA ALA A 82 5.05 -6.11 11.45
C ALA A 82 3.98 -7.12 11.04
N ASP A 83 2.80 -6.98 11.64
CA ASP A 83 1.58 -7.70 11.31
C ASP A 83 0.65 -6.79 10.51
N LEU A 84 0.06 -7.34 9.44
CA LEU A 84 -0.97 -6.67 8.64
C LEU A 84 -2.28 -7.45 8.77
N PHE A 85 -3.31 -6.80 9.30
CA PHE A 85 -4.59 -7.44 9.58
C PHE A 85 -5.62 -7.19 8.47
N ALA A 86 -5.63 -5.97 7.91
CA ALA A 86 -6.53 -5.61 6.82
C ALA A 86 -5.98 -4.42 6.00
N PHE A 87 -6.52 -4.24 4.80
CA PHE A 87 -6.32 -3.06 3.98
C PHE A 87 -7.61 -2.67 3.27
N ARG A 88 -7.77 -1.40 2.93
CA ARG A 88 -8.88 -0.91 2.11
C ARG A 88 -8.49 0.32 1.31
N PHE A 89 -9.18 0.54 0.20
CA PHE A 89 -9.21 1.84 -0.46
C PHE A 89 -10.41 2.65 0.05
N ARG A 90 -10.18 3.95 0.28
CA ARG A 90 -11.18 4.93 0.69
C ARG A 90 -11.34 6.02 -0.35
#